data_AF-A0A519BDU0-F1
#
_entry.id   AF-A0A519BDU0-F1
#
_cell.length_a   1.000
_cell.length_b   1.000
_cell.length_c   1.000
_cell.angle_alpha   90.00
_cell.angle_beta   90.00
_cell.angle_gamma   90.00
#
_symmetry.space_group_name_H-M   'P 1'
#
loop_
_entity.id
_entity.type
_entity.pdbx_description
1 polymer ?
#
loop_
_entity_poly.entity_id
_entity_poly.type
_entity_poly.pdbx_seq_one_letter_code
_entity_poly.pdbx_strand_id
1 'polypeptide(L)'
;MKRSGNIILIAGLGFFLLGFVVVGLIPWIQPKQTTHTIINLKGKPELVHRLTGSAAKGRLVYIHEGCWVCHTQFVRPVSGERQYYGPVAQAGTYNYQLPMLMGKRRIGPDLSDEGGKHTNDWQFAHLYNPNSVSPGTIMPAFSWLFNGGASKPTKRAVELVAYLQTLGTDVAEGTGYKSYWQYKAAQVSAVSAVVSNTPEAVQEGMKIYNANCQGCHGIKGGGNGPAAASLKPAPWNFTSGKWIQKYGTADKDIYNRIAQGVPHTSMPEWATTLKPNQIWEVLYYIKTFSQKKTA
;
A
#
# COMPACT_ATOMS: atom_id res chain seq x y z
N MET A 1 34.22 50.11 -23.04
CA MET A 1 33.50 49.32 -22.02
C MET A 1 31.97 49.43 -22.05
N LYS A 2 31.34 50.61 -22.28
CA LYS A 2 29.86 50.73 -22.27
C LYS A 2 29.11 49.95 -23.37
N ARG A 3 29.65 49.86 -24.60
CA ARG A 3 29.03 49.09 -25.70
C ARG A 3 28.95 47.58 -25.42
N SER A 4 29.92 47.04 -24.67
CA SER A 4 30.01 45.62 -24.33
C SER A 4 28.91 45.18 -23.36
N GLY A 5 28.52 46.06 -22.42
CA GLY A 5 27.49 45.77 -21.42
C GLY A 5 26.10 45.56 -22.02
N ASN A 6 25.69 46.39 -22.98
CA ASN A 6 24.39 46.26 -23.64
C ASN A 6 24.30 44.97 -24.47
N ILE A 7 25.39 44.56 -25.11
CA ILE A 7 25.44 43.31 -25.89
C ILE A 7 25.25 42.09 -24.96
N ILE A 8 25.94 42.08 -23.81
CA ILE A 8 25.81 40.99 -22.82
C ILE A 8 24.38 40.93 -22.26
N LEU A 9 23.76 42.08 -21.95
CA LEU A 9 22.38 42.12 -21.46
C LEU A 9 21.37 41.62 -22.49
N ILE A 10 21.49 42.05 -23.74
CA ILE A 10 20.60 41.61 -24.83
C ILE A 10 20.77 40.11 -25.09
N ALA A 11 22.03 39.62 -25.13
CA ALA A 11 22.29 38.19 -25.30
C ALA A 11 21.73 37.38 -24.12
N GLY A 12 21.95 37.83 -22.87
CA GLY A 12 21.43 37.19 -21.67
C GLY A 12 19.89 37.12 -21.66
N LEU A 13 19.22 38.22 -21.99
CA LEU A 13 17.75 38.24 -22.12
C LEU A 13 17.27 37.33 -23.27
N GLY A 14 17.99 37.34 -24.40
CA GLY A 14 17.70 36.46 -25.53
C GLY A 14 17.78 34.98 -25.17
N PHE A 15 18.85 34.55 -24.50
CA PHE A 15 19.00 33.17 -24.03
C PHE A 15 17.97 32.81 -22.95
N PHE A 16 17.62 33.74 -22.06
CA PHE A 16 16.57 33.53 -21.07
C PHE A 16 15.20 33.34 -21.74
N LEU A 17 14.83 34.20 -22.70
CA LEU A 17 13.57 34.11 -23.43
C LEU A 17 13.51 32.84 -24.29
N LEU A 18 14.61 32.47 -24.95
CA LEU A 18 14.71 31.22 -25.70
C LEU A 18 14.50 30.02 -24.76
N GLY A 19 15.15 30.01 -23.59
CA GLY A 19 14.95 28.98 -22.57
C GLY A 19 13.52 28.93 -22.07
N PHE A 20 12.90 30.08 -21.79
CA PHE A 20 11.50 30.16 -21.37
C PHE A 20 10.53 29.64 -22.43
N VAL A 21 10.75 29.97 -23.71
CA VAL A 21 9.91 29.49 -24.81
C VAL A 21 10.08 27.98 -24.98
N VAL A 22 11.33 27.49 -25.05
CA VAL A 22 11.62 26.09 -25.33
C VAL A 22 11.22 25.16 -24.18
N VAL A 23 11.47 25.57 -22.94
CA VAL A 23 11.24 24.73 -21.75
C VAL A 23 9.89 25.00 -21.08
N GLY A 24 9.36 26.22 -21.19
CA GLY A 24 8.10 26.63 -20.56
C GLY A 24 6.92 26.65 -21.55
N LEU A 25 7.00 27.51 -22.57
CA LEU A 25 5.87 27.79 -23.46
C LEU A 25 5.53 26.61 -24.39
N ILE A 26 6.52 26.00 -25.02
CA ILE A 26 6.31 24.88 -25.97
C ILE A 26 5.66 23.67 -25.27
N PRO A 27 6.16 23.17 -24.12
CA PRO A 27 5.51 22.06 -23.43
C PRO A 27 4.09 22.38 -22.95
N TRP A 28 3.83 23.63 -22.53
CA TRP A 28 2.49 24.07 -22.11
C TRP A 28 1.46 24.04 -23.25
N ILE A 29 1.86 24.38 -24.47
CA ILE A 29 0.99 24.37 -25.66
C ILE A 29 0.79 22.95 -26.22
N GLN A 30 1.55 21.94 -25.76
CA GLN A 30 1.40 20.56 -26.22
C GLN A 30 0.31 19.81 -25.42
N PRO A 31 -0.92 19.61 -25.96
CA PRO A 31 -2.01 18.94 -25.24
C PRO A 31 -1.72 17.47 -24.93
N LYS A 32 -0.70 16.87 -25.56
CA LYS A 32 -0.27 15.49 -25.33
C LYS A 32 0.26 15.26 -23.90
N GLN A 33 0.63 16.31 -23.16
CA GLN A 33 1.13 16.17 -21.79
C GLN A 33 0.04 16.14 -20.72
N THR A 34 -1.17 16.64 -21.00
CA THR A 34 -2.35 16.53 -20.11
C THR A 34 -3.20 15.34 -20.55
N THR A 35 -2.67 14.14 -20.38
CA THR A 35 -3.43 12.92 -20.70
C THR A 35 -4.51 12.73 -19.62
N HIS A 36 -5.78 12.85 -20.00
CA HIS A 36 -6.92 12.55 -19.11
C HIS A 36 -7.21 11.05 -19.04
N THR A 37 -6.30 10.21 -19.52
CA THR A 37 -6.45 8.77 -19.59
C THR A 37 -5.22 8.05 -19.06
N ILE A 38 -5.43 6.82 -18.61
CA ILE A 38 -4.38 5.85 -18.33
C ILE A 38 -4.66 4.56 -19.08
N ILE A 39 -3.62 3.77 -19.33
CA ILE A 39 -3.75 2.45 -19.93
C ILE A 39 -4.02 1.45 -18.81
N ASN A 40 -5.15 0.76 -18.88
CA ASN A 40 -5.50 -0.27 -17.90
C ASN A 40 -4.68 -1.56 -18.12
N LEU A 41 -4.88 -2.54 -17.23
CA LEU A 41 -4.18 -3.83 -17.27
C LEU A 41 -4.40 -4.64 -18.54
N LYS A 42 -5.48 -4.34 -19.29
CA LYS A 42 -5.84 -4.98 -20.56
C LYS A 42 -5.36 -4.17 -21.78
N GLY A 43 -4.57 -3.11 -21.58
CA GLY A 43 -4.05 -2.26 -22.65
C GLY A 43 -5.06 -1.24 -23.21
N LYS A 44 -6.21 -1.05 -22.56
CA LYS A 44 -7.23 -0.10 -23.01
C LYS A 44 -7.09 1.25 -22.31
N PRO A 45 -7.31 2.38 -23.01
CA PRO A 45 -7.35 3.68 -22.38
C PRO A 45 -8.62 3.82 -21.52
N GLU A 46 -8.44 4.29 -20.29
CA GLU A 46 -9.51 4.59 -19.34
C GLU A 46 -9.40 6.03 -18.88
N LEU A 47 -10.54 6.70 -18.69
CA LEU A 47 -10.56 8.09 -18.23
C LEU A 47 -10.23 8.18 -16.75
N VAL A 48 -9.41 9.17 -16.41
CA VAL A 48 -9.13 9.50 -15.02
C VAL A 48 -10.24 10.35 -14.41
N HIS A 49 -10.56 10.10 -13.15
CA HIS A 49 -11.61 10.84 -12.44
C HIS A 49 -11.02 11.85 -11.46
N ARG A 50 -11.77 12.93 -11.20
CA ARG A 50 -11.43 13.91 -10.17
C ARG A 50 -11.86 13.39 -8.80
N LEU A 51 -11.00 13.55 -7.80
CA LEU A 51 -11.35 13.30 -6.40
C LEU A 51 -12.49 14.23 -5.95
N THR A 52 -13.52 13.67 -5.34
CA THR A 52 -14.68 14.41 -4.82
C THR A 52 -15.02 13.98 -3.38
N GLY A 53 -15.94 14.70 -2.74
CA GLY A 53 -16.48 14.33 -1.43
C GLY A 53 -15.43 14.20 -0.32
N SER A 54 -15.55 13.15 0.48
CA SER A 54 -14.67 12.88 1.62
C SER A 54 -13.23 12.61 1.21
N ALA A 55 -12.98 12.00 0.06
CA ALA A 55 -11.63 11.72 -0.43
C ALA A 55 -10.88 13.00 -0.81
N ALA A 56 -11.58 13.97 -1.42
CA ALA A 56 -10.98 15.29 -1.71
C ALA A 56 -10.56 16.02 -0.42
N LYS A 57 -11.37 15.95 0.63
CA LYS A 57 -11.04 16.52 1.95
C LYS A 57 -9.92 15.73 2.64
N GLY A 58 -9.95 14.41 2.54
CA GLY A 58 -8.92 13.51 3.04
C GLY A 58 -7.55 13.78 2.45
N ARG A 59 -7.50 14.13 1.16
CA ARG A 59 -6.26 14.55 0.51
C ARG A 59 -5.69 15.82 1.14
N LEU A 60 -6.53 16.78 1.53
CA LEU A 60 -6.07 17.97 2.24
C LEU A 60 -5.52 17.60 3.62
N VAL A 61 -6.14 16.65 4.31
CA VAL A 61 -5.59 16.11 5.57
C VAL A 61 -4.22 15.45 5.30
N TYR A 62 -4.10 14.61 4.27
CA TYR A 62 -2.83 13.96 3.91
C TYR A 62 -1.69 14.97 3.64
N ILE A 63 -2.02 16.10 3.00
CA ILE A 63 -1.07 17.19 2.77
C ILE A 63 -0.74 17.91 4.08
N HIS A 64 -1.76 18.24 4.87
CA HIS A 64 -1.63 18.95 6.14
C HIS A 64 -0.79 18.17 7.16
N GLU A 65 -1.02 16.86 7.27
CA GLU A 65 -0.27 15.97 8.16
C GLU A 65 1.14 15.66 7.63
N GLY A 66 1.50 16.12 6.43
CA GLY A 66 2.84 15.95 5.86
C GLY A 66 3.14 14.51 5.42
N CYS A 67 2.13 13.66 5.19
CA CYS A 67 2.32 12.25 4.85
C CYS A 67 3.20 12.07 3.59
N TRP A 68 3.07 12.97 2.62
CA TRP A 68 3.81 13.00 1.36
C TRP A 68 5.34 13.18 1.52
N VAL A 69 5.80 13.61 2.70
CA VAL A 69 7.23 13.75 3.00
C VAL A 69 7.91 12.39 3.14
N CYS A 70 7.18 11.41 3.69
CA CYS A 70 7.68 10.05 3.93
C CYS A 70 7.18 9.04 2.89
N HIS A 71 5.96 9.24 2.40
CA HIS A 71 5.27 8.32 1.51
C HIS A 71 5.17 8.91 0.11
N THR A 72 5.79 8.23 -0.85
CA THR A 72 5.67 8.58 -2.27
C THR A 72 4.34 8.09 -2.83
N GLN A 73 3.87 8.76 -3.88
CA GLN A 73 2.77 8.27 -4.72
C GLN A 73 3.27 8.18 -6.17
N PHE A 74 4.39 7.49 -6.37
CA PHE A 74 5.01 7.30 -7.69
C PHE A 74 5.78 5.99 -7.75
N VAL A 75 5.15 4.97 -8.35
CA VAL A 75 5.79 3.67 -8.63
C VAL A 75 6.71 3.78 -9.85
N ARG A 76 8.01 3.54 -9.64
CA ARG A 76 9.04 3.74 -10.67
C ARG A 76 9.14 2.55 -11.66
N PRO A 77 9.37 2.80 -12.96
CA PRO A 77 9.47 1.74 -13.97
C PRO A 77 10.74 0.88 -13.87
N VAL A 78 11.85 1.44 -13.39
CA VAL A 78 13.19 0.85 -13.54
C VAL A 78 13.67 0.06 -12.32
N SER A 79 12.97 0.15 -11.19
CA SER A 79 13.45 -0.37 -9.90
C SER A 79 12.81 -1.70 -9.48
N GLY A 80 12.05 -2.34 -10.38
CA GLY A 80 11.29 -3.54 -10.03
C GLY A 80 10.20 -3.29 -8.97
N GLU A 81 9.87 -2.03 -8.70
CA GLU A 81 8.91 -1.61 -7.68
C GLU A 81 7.49 -2.13 -7.93
N ARG A 82 7.21 -2.48 -9.19
CA ARG A 82 5.93 -3.02 -9.63
C ARG A 82 5.51 -4.29 -8.88
N GLN A 83 6.46 -5.07 -8.37
CA GLN A 83 6.17 -6.27 -7.59
C GLN A 83 5.76 -5.99 -6.13
N TYR A 84 5.98 -4.77 -5.63
CA TYR A 84 5.69 -4.41 -4.24
C TYR A 84 4.52 -3.44 -4.13
N TYR A 85 4.45 -2.50 -5.08
CA TYR A 85 3.54 -1.36 -5.00
C TYR A 85 2.45 -1.37 -6.05
N GLY A 86 2.50 -2.23 -7.07
CA GLY A 86 1.46 -2.30 -8.11
C GLY A 86 1.92 -1.76 -9.47
N PRO A 87 1.00 -1.42 -10.39
CA PRO A 87 1.35 -0.91 -11.71
C PRO A 87 2.29 0.30 -11.65
N VAL A 88 3.06 0.49 -12.73
CA VAL A 88 3.95 1.65 -12.83
C VAL A 88 3.10 2.89 -13.01
N ALA A 89 3.49 3.99 -12.35
CA ALA A 89 2.81 5.26 -12.44
C ALA A 89 2.70 5.75 -13.89
N GLN A 90 1.51 6.23 -14.27
CA GLN A 90 1.23 6.78 -15.59
C GLN A 90 0.97 8.29 -15.46
N ALA A 91 1.38 9.07 -16.45
CA ALA A 91 1.26 10.53 -16.41
C ALA A 91 -0.19 10.99 -16.15
N GLY A 92 -1.17 10.31 -16.75
CA GLY A 92 -2.58 10.66 -16.61
C GLY A 92 -3.14 10.51 -15.19
N THR A 93 -2.57 9.64 -14.36
CA THR A 93 -2.98 9.41 -12.95
C THR A 93 -3.01 10.71 -12.13
N TYR A 94 -2.14 11.66 -12.46
CA TYR A 94 -1.93 12.86 -11.68
C TYR A 94 -2.65 14.10 -12.21
N ASN A 95 -3.37 13.99 -13.32
CA ASN A 95 -3.90 15.14 -14.06
C ASN A 95 -4.88 16.01 -13.24
N TYR A 96 -5.55 15.43 -12.23
CA TYR A 96 -6.45 16.15 -11.32
C TYR A 96 -5.91 16.27 -9.89
N GLN A 97 -4.64 15.94 -9.67
CA GLN A 97 -4.03 15.85 -8.34
C GLN A 97 -3.02 16.98 -8.12
N LEU A 98 -3.49 18.22 -8.09
CA LEU A 98 -2.64 19.38 -7.80
C LEU A 98 -2.63 19.70 -6.29
N PRO A 99 -1.45 19.92 -5.67
CA PRO A 99 -0.10 19.68 -6.19
C PRO A 99 0.22 18.18 -6.28
N MET A 100 1.03 17.75 -7.25
CA MET A 100 1.36 16.32 -7.40
C MET A 100 2.15 15.80 -6.19
N LEU A 101 1.72 14.69 -5.59
CA LEU A 101 2.30 14.13 -4.36
C LEU A 101 3.25 12.96 -4.62
N MET A 102 4.00 13.00 -5.73
CA MET A 102 4.93 11.93 -6.12
C MET A 102 5.99 11.65 -5.06
N GLY A 103 6.33 12.64 -4.24
CA GLY A 103 7.35 12.56 -3.19
C GLY A 103 8.77 12.52 -3.76
N LYS A 104 9.74 13.06 -3.02
CA LYS A 104 11.17 13.11 -3.44
C LYS A 104 12.03 12.04 -2.76
N ARG A 105 11.56 11.50 -1.64
CA ARG A 105 12.26 10.52 -0.81
C ARG A 105 11.23 9.50 -0.30
N ARG A 106 11.65 8.24 -0.21
CA ARG A 106 10.82 7.14 0.28
C ARG A 106 11.36 6.69 1.63
N ILE A 107 10.76 7.20 2.71
CA ILE A 107 11.07 6.80 4.09
C ILE A 107 10.13 5.66 4.50
N GLY A 108 8.84 5.83 4.23
CA GLY A 108 7.83 4.77 4.29
C GLY A 108 7.56 4.17 2.91
N PRO A 109 6.71 3.14 2.80
CA PRO A 109 6.31 2.57 1.52
C PRO A 109 5.62 3.59 0.60
N ASP A 110 5.63 3.29 -0.71
CA ASP A 110 4.80 3.99 -1.69
C ASP A 110 3.32 3.67 -1.47
N LEU A 111 2.45 4.67 -1.63
CA LEU A 111 1.01 4.55 -1.40
C LEU A 111 0.18 4.68 -2.67
N SER A 112 0.79 4.69 -3.86
CA SER A 112 0.08 4.92 -5.15
C SER A 112 -1.11 3.97 -5.33
N ASP A 113 -0.99 2.72 -4.86
CA ASP A 113 -2.02 1.70 -4.92
C ASP A 113 -2.33 1.14 -3.52
N GLU A 114 -2.50 2.01 -2.53
CA GLU A 114 -2.87 1.59 -1.17
C GLU A 114 -4.35 1.18 -1.05
N GLY A 115 -5.19 1.66 -1.97
CA GLY A 115 -6.62 1.39 -1.98
C GLY A 115 -6.95 -0.09 -2.06
N GLY A 116 -7.72 -0.57 -1.07
CA GLY A 116 -8.11 -1.97 -0.96
C GLY A 116 -7.01 -2.93 -0.50
N LYS A 117 -5.76 -2.46 -0.27
CA LYS A 117 -4.68 -3.28 0.28
C LYS A 117 -4.90 -3.59 1.77
N HIS A 118 -5.30 -2.57 2.53
CA HIS A 118 -5.68 -2.68 3.93
C HIS A 118 -7.09 -2.15 4.15
N THR A 119 -7.80 -2.72 5.11
CA THR A 119 -9.15 -2.28 5.49
C THR A 119 -9.13 -0.97 6.28
N ASN A 120 -10.28 -0.31 6.40
CA ASN A 120 -10.38 0.96 7.12
C ASN A 120 -9.99 0.86 8.60
N ASP A 121 -10.37 -0.22 9.28
CA ASP A 121 -10.00 -0.48 10.68
C ASP A 121 -8.50 -0.73 10.85
N TRP A 122 -7.85 -1.40 9.89
CA TRP A 122 -6.40 -1.49 9.85
C TRP A 122 -5.76 -0.11 9.68
N GLN A 123 -6.25 0.71 8.73
CA GLN A 123 -5.73 2.06 8.50
C GLN A 123 -5.89 2.94 9.75
N PHE A 124 -7.01 2.83 10.46
CA PHE A 124 -7.22 3.55 11.72
C PHE A 124 -6.27 3.08 12.82
N ALA A 125 -6.06 1.76 12.97
CA ALA A 125 -5.09 1.22 13.92
C ALA A 125 -3.66 1.69 13.60
N HIS A 126 -3.29 1.66 12.32
CA HIS A 126 -2.00 2.13 11.82
C HIS A 126 -1.79 3.63 12.09
N LEU A 127 -2.74 4.48 11.74
CA LEU A 127 -2.62 5.93 11.97
C LEU A 127 -2.58 6.28 13.46
N TYR A 128 -3.36 5.59 14.31
CA TYR A 128 -3.38 5.84 15.75
C TYR A 128 -2.09 5.39 16.44
N ASN A 129 -1.58 4.21 16.10
CA ASN A 129 -0.33 3.67 16.62
C ASN A 129 0.33 2.77 15.56
N PRO A 130 1.25 3.32 14.73
CA PRO A 130 1.86 2.57 13.63
C PRO A 130 2.59 1.31 14.09
N ASN A 131 3.27 1.38 15.25
CA ASN A 131 3.98 0.24 15.83
C ASN A 131 3.05 -0.93 16.23
N SER A 132 1.74 -0.70 16.37
CA SER A 132 0.78 -1.76 16.71
C SER A 132 0.56 -2.76 15.57
N VAL A 133 0.65 -2.30 14.33
CA VAL A 133 0.43 -3.09 13.11
C VAL A 133 1.70 -3.26 12.28
N SER A 134 2.67 -2.37 12.44
CA SER A 134 3.99 -2.41 11.78
C SER A 134 5.10 -2.26 12.84
N PRO A 135 5.45 -3.33 13.56
CA PRO A 135 6.45 -3.26 14.63
C PRO A 135 7.83 -2.80 14.12
N GLY A 136 8.45 -1.87 14.82
CA GLY A 136 9.76 -1.33 14.44
C GLY A 136 9.70 -0.23 13.38
N THR A 137 8.50 0.23 13.02
CA THR A 137 8.32 1.38 12.12
C THR A 137 8.78 2.68 12.79
N ILE A 138 9.34 3.56 11.96
CA ILE A 138 9.69 4.93 12.32
C ILE A 138 8.56 5.93 12.02
N MET A 139 7.42 5.45 11.52
CA MET A 139 6.27 6.31 11.26
C MET A 139 5.71 6.89 12.58
N PRO A 140 5.51 8.21 12.67
CA PRO A 140 4.92 8.83 13.86
C PRO A 140 3.45 8.46 14.01
N ALA A 141 2.97 8.43 15.26
CA ALA A 141 1.56 8.24 15.57
C ALA A 141 0.77 9.54 15.32
N PHE A 142 -0.40 9.44 14.69
CA PHE A 142 -1.34 10.54 14.43
C PHE A 142 -2.51 10.47 15.42
N SER A 143 -2.22 10.25 16.70
CA SER A 143 -3.23 10.02 17.74
C SER A 143 -4.21 11.19 17.91
N TRP A 144 -3.81 12.41 17.53
CA TRP A 144 -4.67 13.60 17.51
C TRP A 144 -5.83 13.54 16.50
N LEU A 145 -5.77 12.63 15.52
CA LEU A 145 -6.89 12.39 14.61
C LEU A 145 -7.98 11.49 15.23
N PHE A 146 -7.86 11.13 16.52
CA PHE A 146 -8.74 10.17 17.20
C PHE A 146 -9.18 10.67 18.58
N ASN A 147 -10.37 10.22 19.00
CA ASN A 147 -10.94 10.53 20.32
C ASN A 147 -10.58 9.42 21.33
N GLY A 148 -9.29 9.32 21.66
CA GLY A 148 -8.77 8.41 22.71
C GLY A 148 -8.61 6.94 22.30
N GLY A 149 -8.80 6.60 21.02
CA GLY A 149 -8.54 5.25 20.53
C GLY A 149 -8.74 5.10 19.02
N ALA A 150 -8.07 4.13 18.42
CA ALA A 150 -8.14 3.84 16.99
C ALA A 150 -9.56 3.55 16.47
N SER A 151 -10.42 2.96 17.32
CA SER A 151 -11.82 2.69 17.00
C SER A 151 -12.74 3.93 17.08
N LYS A 152 -12.19 5.10 17.45
CA LYS A 152 -12.91 6.37 17.58
C LYS A 152 -12.29 7.46 16.69
N PRO A 153 -12.25 7.28 15.36
CA PRO A 153 -11.68 8.27 14.45
C PRO A 153 -12.49 9.57 14.45
N THR A 154 -11.80 10.71 14.41
CA THR A 154 -12.43 11.99 14.09
C THR A 154 -12.87 12.03 12.62
N LYS A 155 -13.65 13.04 12.24
CA LYS A 155 -14.00 13.27 10.83
C LYS A 155 -12.77 13.37 9.92
N ARG A 156 -11.68 14.01 10.39
CA ARG A 156 -10.42 14.13 9.64
C ARG A 156 -9.76 12.77 9.40
N ALA A 157 -9.75 11.87 10.39
CA ALA A 157 -9.25 10.51 10.22
C ALA A 157 -10.07 9.74 9.18
N VAL A 158 -11.41 9.84 9.25
CA VAL A 158 -12.30 9.16 8.29
C VAL A 158 -12.08 9.69 6.87
N GLU A 159 -11.98 11.01 6.70
CA GLU A 159 -11.70 11.63 5.40
C GLU A 159 -10.33 11.21 4.88
N LEU A 160 -9.28 11.22 5.72
CA LEU A 160 -7.94 10.74 5.35
C LEU A 160 -7.96 9.29 4.87
N VAL A 161 -8.60 8.39 5.61
CA VAL A 161 -8.72 6.99 5.19
C VAL A 161 -9.55 6.85 3.91
N ALA A 162 -10.61 7.66 3.73
CA ALA A 162 -11.34 7.69 2.47
C ALA A 162 -10.41 8.04 1.30
N TYR A 163 -9.51 9.02 1.46
CA TYR A 163 -8.50 9.32 0.44
C TYR A 163 -7.54 8.16 0.19
N LEU A 164 -6.98 7.54 1.24
CA LEU A 164 -6.10 6.38 1.10
C LEU A 164 -6.78 5.23 0.33
N GLN A 165 -8.08 5.01 0.57
CA GLN A 165 -8.85 3.99 -0.13
C GLN A 165 -9.13 4.29 -1.60
N THR A 166 -8.94 5.54 -2.06
CA THR A 166 -9.06 5.92 -3.49
C THR A 166 -7.77 5.72 -4.28
N LEU A 167 -6.63 5.54 -3.59
CA LEU A 167 -5.32 5.42 -4.24
C LEU A 167 -5.25 4.11 -5.04
N GLY A 168 -5.05 4.23 -6.35
CA GLY A 168 -5.01 3.12 -7.30
C GLY A 168 -6.37 2.62 -7.77
N THR A 169 -7.39 2.62 -6.91
CA THR A 169 -8.73 2.06 -7.17
C THR A 169 -9.67 3.01 -7.93
N ASP A 170 -9.57 4.32 -7.70
CA ASP A 170 -10.49 5.32 -8.29
C ASP A 170 -9.84 6.16 -9.41
N VAL A 171 -8.57 5.89 -9.73
CA VAL A 171 -7.88 6.58 -10.84
C VAL A 171 -8.45 6.13 -12.18
N ALA A 172 -8.78 4.85 -12.33
CA ALA A 172 -9.60 4.30 -13.40
C ALA A 172 -10.11 2.90 -13.05
N GLU A 173 -11.26 2.50 -13.60
CA GLU A 173 -11.84 1.17 -13.34
C GLU A 173 -10.85 0.03 -13.68
N GLY A 174 -10.67 -0.89 -12.74
CA GLY A 174 -9.81 -2.07 -12.92
C GLY A 174 -8.31 -1.81 -12.88
N THR A 175 -7.85 -0.64 -12.41
CA THR A 175 -6.42 -0.30 -12.33
C THR A 175 -5.81 -0.39 -10.93
N GLY A 176 -6.61 -0.64 -9.89
CA GLY A 176 -6.15 -0.69 -8.50
C GLY A 176 -5.42 -1.98 -8.12
N TYR A 177 -4.82 -1.94 -6.93
CA TYR A 177 -4.03 -3.02 -6.32
C TYR A 177 -4.67 -4.41 -6.52
N LYS A 178 -5.91 -4.57 -6.08
CA LYS A 178 -6.63 -5.85 -6.15
C LYS A 178 -6.79 -6.34 -7.59
N SER A 179 -7.16 -5.46 -8.52
CA SER A 179 -7.31 -5.80 -9.95
C SER A 179 -5.98 -6.21 -10.57
N TYR A 180 -4.88 -5.53 -10.22
CA TYR A 180 -3.54 -5.86 -10.69
C TYR A 180 -3.10 -7.25 -10.24
N TRP A 181 -3.29 -7.57 -8.95
CA TRP A 181 -2.86 -8.86 -8.41
C TRP A 181 -3.74 -10.01 -8.85
N GLN A 182 -5.05 -9.80 -8.99
CA GLN A 182 -5.95 -10.77 -9.61
C GLN A 182 -5.56 -11.05 -11.07
N TYR A 183 -5.25 -10.01 -11.85
CA TYR A 183 -4.76 -10.15 -13.22
C TYR A 183 -3.44 -10.93 -13.28
N LYS A 184 -2.49 -10.62 -12.40
CA LYS A 184 -1.21 -11.34 -12.31
C LYS A 184 -1.41 -12.80 -11.92
N ALA A 185 -2.20 -13.07 -10.89
CA ALA A 185 -2.48 -14.42 -10.43
C ALA A 185 -3.12 -15.29 -11.53
N ALA A 186 -4.01 -14.71 -12.34
CA ALA A 186 -4.61 -15.41 -13.49
C ALA A 186 -3.59 -15.78 -14.59
N GLN A 187 -2.42 -15.11 -14.64
CA GLN A 187 -1.37 -15.38 -15.62
C GLN A 187 -0.26 -16.30 -15.12
N VAL A 188 -0.16 -16.55 -13.81
CA VAL A 188 0.83 -17.50 -13.27
C VAL A 188 0.19 -18.89 -13.20
N SER A 189 0.59 -19.79 -14.10
CA SER A 189 0.31 -21.22 -13.96
C SER A 189 0.83 -21.70 -12.61
N ALA A 190 -0.02 -22.37 -11.82
CA ALA A 190 0.27 -22.82 -10.47
C ALA A 190 1.47 -23.79 -10.46
N VAL A 191 2.68 -23.27 -10.23
CA VAL A 191 3.83 -24.11 -9.88
C VAL A 191 3.60 -24.59 -8.45
N SER A 192 3.56 -25.92 -8.26
CA SER A 192 3.49 -26.56 -6.94
C SER A 192 4.72 -26.20 -6.12
N ALA A 193 4.63 -25.13 -5.34
CA ALA A 193 5.67 -24.63 -4.45
C ALA A 193 5.48 -25.13 -3.01
N VAL A 194 4.95 -26.34 -2.84
CA VAL A 194 4.75 -26.93 -1.50
C VAL A 194 6.13 -27.27 -0.95
N VAL A 195 6.54 -26.55 0.10
CA VAL A 195 7.76 -26.85 0.87
C VAL A 195 7.43 -27.95 1.87
N SER A 196 8.37 -28.84 2.18
CA SER A 196 8.18 -29.81 3.26
C SER A 196 8.18 -29.13 4.63
N ASN A 197 7.37 -29.64 5.57
CA ASN A 197 7.35 -29.15 6.95
C ASN A 197 8.60 -29.62 7.73
N THR A 198 9.71 -28.89 7.58
CA THR A 198 10.98 -29.13 8.28
C THR A 198 11.21 -28.09 9.39
N PRO A 199 12.08 -28.36 10.38
CA PRO A 199 12.47 -27.36 11.39
C PRO A 199 12.98 -26.05 10.79
N GLU A 200 13.72 -26.11 9.68
CA GLU A 200 14.24 -24.95 8.96
C GLU A 200 13.11 -24.11 8.36
N ALA A 201 12.11 -24.77 7.74
CA ALA A 201 10.93 -24.10 7.20
C ALA A 201 10.11 -23.41 8.30
N VAL A 202 9.98 -24.05 9.48
CA VAL A 202 9.34 -23.46 10.66
C VAL A 202 10.12 -22.25 11.17
N GLN A 203 11.46 -22.32 11.17
CA GLN A 203 12.31 -21.21 11.60
C GLN A 203 12.22 -20.01 10.66
N GLU A 204 12.17 -20.23 9.34
CA GLU A 204 11.97 -19.14 8.38
C GLU A 204 10.55 -18.55 8.51
N GLY A 205 9.55 -19.42 8.70
CA GLY A 205 8.18 -19.02 8.99
C GLY A 205 8.05 -18.14 10.23
N MET A 206 8.85 -18.40 11.28
CA MET A 206 8.89 -17.57 12.48
C MET A 206 9.35 -16.14 12.18
N LYS A 207 10.38 -15.96 11.34
CA LYS A 207 10.86 -14.62 10.97
C LYS A 207 9.78 -13.84 10.23
N ILE A 208 9.12 -14.51 9.28
CA ILE A 208 8.01 -13.94 8.51
C ILE A 208 6.87 -13.56 9.46
N TYR A 209 6.49 -14.44 10.38
CA TYR A 209 5.42 -14.18 11.35
C TYR A 209 5.71 -12.97 12.25
N ASN A 210 6.93 -12.88 12.78
CA ASN A 210 7.33 -11.80 13.67
C ASN A 210 7.35 -10.45 12.93
N ALA A 211 7.75 -10.44 11.66
CA ALA A 211 7.77 -9.22 10.85
C ALA A 211 6.36 -8.76 10.44
N ASN A 212 5.44 -9.71 10.16
CA ASN A 212 4.23 -9.42 9.40
C ASN A 212 2.91 -9.72 10.12
N CYS A 213 2.90 -10.67 11.05
CA CYS A 213 1.67 -11.24 11.60
C CYS A 213 1.45 -10.88 13.08
N GLN A 214 2.54 -10.72 13.86
CA GLN A 214 2.47 -10.56 15.31
C GLN A 214 1.74 -9.30 15.77
N GLY A 215 1.70 -8.23 14.95
CA GLY A 215 1.02 -6.98 15.31
C GLY A 215 -0.48 -7.18 15.58
N CYS A 216 -1.10 -8.07 14.81
CA CYS A 216 -2.51 -8.45 14.98
C CYS A 216 -2.66 -9.72 15.82
N HIS A 217 -1.87 -10.75 15.54
CA HIS A 217 -2.06 -12.07 16.15
C HIS A 217 -1.29 -12.29 17.46
N GLY A 218 -0.40 -11.37 17.84
CA GLY A 218 0.45 -11.45 19.03
C GLY A 218 1.65 -12.38 18.87
N ILE A 219 2.73 -12.13 19.61
CA ILE A 219 3.98 -12.94 19.54
C ILE A 219 3.72 -14.43 19.86
N LYS A 220 2.75 -14.71 20.74
CA LYS A 220 2.37 -16.07 21.14
C LYS A 220 1.22 -16.66 20.32
N GLY A 221 0.79 -15.99 19.25
CA GLY A 221 -0.33 -16.45 18.41
C GLY A 221 -1.69 -16.38 19.09
N GLY A 222 -1.84 -15.61 20.17
CA GLY A 222 -3.05 -15.55 20.99
C GLY A 222 -4.23 -14.78 20.37
N GLY A 223 -4.04 -14.14 19.21
CA GLY A 223 -5.04 -13.24 18.64
C GLY A 223 -5.17 -11.91 19.40
N ASN A 224 -4.18 -11.59 20.22
CA ASN A 224 -4.16 -10.47 21.16
C ASN A 224 -2.98 -9.52 20.92
N GLY A 225 -2.57 -9.38 19.65
CA GLY A 225 -1.56 -8.41 19.28
C GLY A 225 -2.02 -6.97 19.60
N PRO A 226 -1.10 -5.99 19.64
CA PRO A 226 -1.44 -4.61 19.99
C PRO A 226 -2.57 -4.00 19.13
N ALA A 227 -2.70 -4.42 17.87
CA ALA A 227 -3.78 -3.97 17.00
C ALA A 227 -5.13 -4.66 17.27
N ALA A 228 -5.13 -5.85 17.87
CA ALA A 228 -6.28 -6.75 17.93
C ALA A 228 -7.56 -6.11 18.50
N ALA A 229 -7.42 -5.25 19.52
CA ALA A 229 -8.55 -4.58 20.15
C ALA A 229 -9.33 -3.63 19.21
N SER A 230 -8.70 -3.20 18.11
CA SER A 230 -9.29 -2.25 17.16
C SER A 230 -9.84 -2.93 15.90
N LEU A 231 -9.54 -4.21 15.67
CA LEU A 231 -9.89 -4.93 14.45
C LEU A 231 -11.24 -5.63 14.58
N LYS A 232 -12.03 -5.60 13.51
CA LYS A 232 -13.33 -6.30 13.45
C LYS A 232 -13.40 -7.19 12.20
N PRO A 233 -13.60 -8.51 12.33
CA PRO A 233 -13.61 -9.30 13.57
C PRO A 233 -12.22 -9.39 14.23
N ALA A 234 -12.19 -9.78 15.51
CA ALA A 234 -10.94 -9.99 16.24
C ALA A 234 -10.06 -11.07 15.57
N PRO A 235 -8.72 -10.92 15.59
CA PRO A 235 -7.80 -11.92 15.06
C PRO A 235 -7.97 -13.29 15.74
N TRP A 236 -7.74 -14.36 14.98
CA TRP A 236 -7.81 -15.71 15.51
C TRP A 236 -6.75 -15.98 16.57
N ASN A 237 -7.19 -16.63 17.66
CA ASN A 237 -6.29 -17.26 18.62
C ASN A 237 -5.82 -18.62 18.06
N PHE A 238 -4.59 -18.66 17.56
CA PHE A 238 -3.98 -19.85 17.00
C PHE A 238 -3.72 -20.96 18.02
N THR A 239 -3.52 -20.62 19.31
CA THR A 239 -3.29 -21.60 20.38
C THR A 239 -4.54 -22.44 20.69
N SER A 240 -5.70 -22.01 20.22
CA SER A 240 -6.96 -22.74 20.44
C SER A 240 -7.17 -23.91 19.47
N GLY A 241 -6.48 -23.93 18.33
CA GLY A 241 -6.73 -24.88 17.23
C GLY A 241 -8.09 -24.73 16.51
N LYS A 242 -9.05 -23.96 17.06
CA LYS A 242 -10.40 -23.79 16.49
C LYS A 242 -10.42 -23.17 15.09
N TRP A 243 -9.40 -22.37 14.77
CA TRP A 243 -9.25 -21.74 13.46
C TRP A 243 -9.08 -22.77 12.33
N ILE A 244 -8.45 -23.92 12.61
CA ILE A 244 -8.27 -25.03 11.67
C ILE A 244 -9.64 -25.59 11.28
N GLN A 245 -10.51 -25.81 12.27
CA GLN A 245 -11.86 -26.34 12.02
C GLN A 245 -12.73 -25.39 11.18
N LYS A 246 -12.55 -24.07 11.34
CA LYS A 246 -13.32 -23.07 10.58
C LYS A 246 -12.87 -22.95 9.13
N TYR A 247 -11.56 -22.95 8.88
CA TYR A 247 -11.02 -22.60 7.56
C TYR A 247 -10.60 -23.79 6.71
N GLY A 248 -10.53 -24.99 7.29
CA GLY A 248 -10.17 -26.23 6.61
C GLY A 248 -9.06 -26.96 7.35
N THR A 249 -9.16 -28.28 7.40
CA THR A 249 -8.19 -29.15 8.07
C THR A 249 -6.98 -29.46 7.19
N ALA A 250 -7.07 -29.23 5.88
CA ALA A 250 -5.95 -29.40 4.97
C ALA A 250 -5.06 -28.14 4.99
N ASP A 251 -3.75 -28.33 4.97
CA ASP A 251 -2.80 -27.19 4.96
C ASP A 251 -2.99 -26.31 3.73
N LYS A 252 -3.45 -26.87 2.60
CA LYS A 252 -3.78 -26.09 1.41
C LYS A 252 -4.90 -25.07 1.66
N ASP A 253 -5.87 -25.37 2.51
CA ASP A 253 -6.97 -24.45 2.82
C ASP A 253 -6.47 -23.27 3.63
N ILE A 254 -5.64 -23.53 4.65
CA ILE A 254 -4.99 -22.51 5.46
C ILE A 254 -4.02 -21.69 4.61
N TYR A 255 -3.24 -22.33 3.74
CA TYR A 255 -2.36 -21.66 2.79
C TYR A 255 -3.15 -20.66 1.95
N ASN A 256 -4.31 -21.08 1.43
CA ASN A 256 -5.16 -20.19 0.64
C ASN A 256 -5.69 -19.01 1.46
N ARG A 257 -5.96 -19.17 2.76
CA ARG A 257 -6.37 -18.04 3.62
C ARG A 257 -5.25 -17.05 3.90
N ILE A 258 -4.02 -17.53 4.04
CA ILE A 258 -2.86 -16.64 4.19
C ILE A 258 -2.61 -15.95 2.84
N ALA A 259 -2.57 -16.72 1.76
CA ALA A 259 -2.36 -16.23 0.41
C ALA A 259 -3.38 -15.17 -0.01
N GLN A 260 -4.68 -15.44 0.18
CA GLN A 260 -5.78 -14.60 -0.30
C GLN A 260 -6.27 -13.57 0.73
N GLY A 261 -5.78 -13.66 1.97
CA GLY A 261 -6.39 -12.99 3.12
C GLY A 261 -7.73 -13.61 3.51
N VAL A 262 -8.39 -13.01 4.51
CA VAL A 262 -9.72 -13.45 4.95
C VAL A 262 -10.74 -12.39 4.53
N PRO A 263 -11.66 -12.70 3.61
CA PRO A 263 -12.67 -11.75 3.13
C PRO A 263 -13.44 -11.09 4.28
N HIS A 264 -13.70 -9.79 4.13
CA HIS A 264 -14.42 -8.96 5.12
C HIS A 264 -13.74 -8.86 6.49
N THR A 265 -12.40 -8.94 6.53
CA THR A 265 -11.61 -8.76 7.74
C THR A 265 -10.37 -7.90 7.47
N SER A 266 -9.71 -7.47 8.54
CA SER A 266 -8.41 -6.79 8.51
C SER A 266 -7.23 -7.65 8.06
N MET A 267 -7.41 -8.94 7.76
CA MET A 267 -6.32 -9.83 7.33
C MET A 267 -6.03 -9.63 5.82
N PRO A 268 -4.87 -9.07 5.44
CA PRO A 268 -4.57 -8.72 4.06
C PRO A 268 -4.21 -9.95 3.21
N GLU A 269 -4.16 -9.75 1.90
CA GLU A 269 -3.75 -10.75 0.91
C GLU A 269 -2.21 -10.87 0.85
N TRP A 270 -1.63 -11.96 1.38
CA TRP A 270 -0.17 -12.10 1.45
C TRP A 270 0.48 -12.64 0.17
N ALA A 271 -0.25 -13.25 -0.76
CA ALA A 271 0.30 -13.73 -2.04
C ALA A 271 0.86 -12.62 -2.94
N THR A 272 0.50 -11.38 -2.63
CA THR A 272 1.01 -10.17 -3.29
C THR A 272 2.39 -9.75 -2.79
N THR A 273 2.78 -10.18 -1.59
CA THR A 273 3.98 -9.71 -0.89
C THR A 273 4.95 -10.85 -0.57
N LEU A 274 4.43 -12.04 -0.26
CA LEU A 274 5.18 -13.25 0.07
C LEU A 274 5.19 -14.20 -1.12
N LYS A 275 6.34 -14.86 -1.33
CA LYS A 275 6.46 -15.96 -2.29
C LYS A 275 5.65 -17.18 -1.82
N PRO A 276 5.21 -18.05 -2.73
CA PRO A 276 4.48 -19.27 -2.36
C PRO A 276 5.17 -20.13 -1.29
N ASN A 277 6.49 -20.32 -1.35
CA ASN A 277 7.24 -21.08 -0.34
C ASN A 277 7.18 -20.41 1.04
N GLN A 278 7.24 -19.08 1.10
CA GLN A 278 7.18 -18.30 2.33
C GLN A 278 5.81 -18.41 3.02
N ILE A 279 4.74 -18.55 2.24
CA ILE A 279 3.38 -18.77 2.76
C ILE A 279 3.28 -20.16 3.40
N TRP A 280 3.92 -21.18 2.83
CA TRP A 280 4.03 -22.51 3.45
C TRP A 280 4.84 -22.48 4.75
N GLU A 281 6.00 -21.82 4.74
CA GLU A 281 6.88 -21.65 5.90
C GLU A 281 6.13 -21.00 7.08
N VAL A 282 5.44 -19.87 6.85
CA VAL A 282 4.68 -19.19 7.93
C VAL A 282 3.49 -20.02 8.41
N LEU A 283 2.83 -20.78 7.53
CA LEU A 283 1.76 -21.71 7.92
C LEU A 283 2.28 -22.75 8.91
N TYR A 284 3.43 -23.36 8.61
CA TYR A 284 4.02 -24.37 9.49
C TYR A 284 4.37 -23.79 10.85
N TYR A 285 4.91 -22.58 10.90
CA TYR A 285 5.12 -21.88 12.16
C TYR A 285 3.81 -21.64 12.93
N ILE A 286 2.74 -21.17 12.26
CA ILE A 286 1.43 -20.93 12.90
C ILE A 286 0.88 -22.20 13.54
N LYS A 287 1.02 -23.36 12.88
CA LYS A 287 0.56 -24.66 13.42
C LYS A 287 1.25 -25.05 14.74
N THR A 288 2.48 -24.57 14.97
CA THR A 288 3.19 -24.86 16.22
C THR A 288 2.51 -24.26 17.46
N PHE A 289 1.73 -23.17 17.31
CA PHE A 289 1.00 -22.55 18.42
C PHE A 289 -0.09 -23.46 19.01
N SER A 290 -0.75 -24.27 18.17
CA SER A 290 -1.76 -25.24 18.61
C SER A 290 -1.16 -26.54 19.16
N GLN A 291 0.04 -26.93 18.71
CA GLN A 291 0.71 -28.16 19.13
C GLN A 291 1.31 -28.09 20.54
N LYS A 292 1.63 -26.87 21.03
CA LYS A 292 2.18 -26.66 22.38
C LYS A 292 1.20 -26.89 23.53
N LYS A 293 -0.09 -27.15 23.26
CA LYS A 293 -1.13 -27.34 24.29
C LYS A 293 -1.44 -28.81 24.62
N THR A 294 -0.89 -29.73 23.83
CA THR A 294 -1.05 -31.19 23.99
C THR A 294 0.13 -31.85 24.72
N ALA A 295 1.00 -31.06 25.35
CA ALA A 295 2.10 -31.51 26.19
C ALA A 295 1.91 -31.02 27.63
#